data_AF-A0A7D9IMH9-F1
#
_entry.id   AF-A0A7D9IMH9-F1
#
_cell.length_a   1.000
_cell.length_b   1.000
_cell.length_c   1.000
_cell.angle_alpha   90.00
_cell.angle_beta   90.00
_cell.angle_gamma   90.00
#
_symmetry.space_group_name_H-M   'P 1'
#
loop_
_entity.id
_entity.type
_entity.pdbx_description
1 polymer ?
#
loop_
_entity_poly.entity_id
_entity_poly.type
_entity_poly.pdbx_seq_one_letter_code
_entity_poly.pdbx_strand_id
1 'polypeptide(L)'
;MEDQVKTSYCRIMKKQHIKFGFSETGLVLSPDHGWVGASPDGIRECHCCEDTLVEFKCPYTGRDMDPKSAFSLDTVGGAINEAGFPYIRKNHIHYFQVQTGMAVCCLKQCDF
;
A
#
# COMPACT_ATOMS: atom_id res chain seq x y z
N MET A 1 13.94 -7.58 1.60
CA MET A 1 12.85 -7.97 0.67
C MET A 1 11.99 -6.75 0.37
N GLU A 2 11.52 -6.05 1.40
CA GLU A 2 10.81 -4.76 1.28
C GLU A 2 11.60 -3.70 0.50
N ASP A 3 12.90 -3.49 0.79
CA ASP A 3 13.75 -2.56 0.03
C ASP A 3 13.76 -2.84 -1.49
N GLN A 4 13.71 -4.12 -1.87
CA GLN A 4 13.68 -4.52 -3.28
C GLN A 4 12.33 -4.22 -3.92
N VAL A 5 11.24 -4.43 -3.19
CA VAL A 5 9.87 -4.08 -3.62
C VAL A 5 9.77 -2.57 -3.78
N LYS A 6 10.20 -1.80 -2.78
CA LYS A 6 10.26 -0.34 -2.82
C LYS A 6 11.05 0.18 -4.02
N THR A 7 12.26 -0.34 -4.24
CA THR A 7 13.10 0.04 -5.39
C THR A 7 12.37 -0.23 -6.71
N SER A 8 11.71 -1.37 -6.82
CA SER A 8 10.94 -1.75 -8.01
C SER A 8 9.70 -0.87 -8.21
N TYR A 9 8.96 -0.59 -7.14
CA TYR A 9 7.80 0.30 -7.12
C TYR A 9 8.18 1.71 -7.58
N CYS A 10 9.19 2.33 -6.95
CA CYS A 10 9.67 3.66 -7.31
C CYS A 10 10.11 3.74 -8.78
N ARG A 11 10.79 2.70 -9.28
CA ARG A 11 11.20 2.64 -10.69
C ARG A 11 10.03 2.59 -11.67
N ILE A 12 8.94 1.91 -11.32
CA ILE A 12 7.73 1.82 -12.14
C ILE A 12 6.95 3.14 -12.07
N MET A 13 6.68 3.64 -10.87
CA MET A 13 5.86 4.83 -10.65
C MET A 13 6.50 6.10 -11.18
N LYS A 14 7.84 6.20 -11.16
CA LYS A 14 8.57 7.32 -11.79
C LYS A 14 8.29 7.46 -13.30
N LYS A 15 7.88 6.38 -13.98
CA LYS A 15 7.50 6.41 -15.41
C LYS A 15 6.03 6.75 -15.64
N GLN A 16 5.19 6.54 -14.63
CA GLN A 16 3.74 6.70 -14.72
C GLN A 16 3.26 8.06 -14.19
N HIS A 17 4.04 8.70 -13.32
CA HIS A 17 3.66 9.94 -12.64
C HIS A 17 4.57 11.13 -12.99
N ILE A 18 3.97 12.31 -13.10
CA ILE A 18 4.69 13.56 -13.35
C ILE A 18 5.29 14.07 -12.04
N LYS A 19 6.61 14.35 -12.04
CA LYS A 19 7.37 14.80 -10.86
C LYS A 19 7.11 13.88 -9.65
N PHE A 20 7.32 12.57 -9.88
CA PHE A 20 7.18 11.54 -8.86
C PHE A 20 8.08 11.81 -7.64
N GLY A 21 7.48 11.72 -6.45
CA GLY A 21 8.11 11.68 -5.14
C GLY A 21 7.65 10.44 -4.37
N PHE A 22 8.53 9.96 -3.48
CA PHE A 22 8.22 8.90 -2.53
C PHE A 22 8.85 9.28 -1.19
N SER A 23 8.02 9.41 -0.17
CA SER A 23 8.43 9.81 1.17
C SER A 23 8.27 8.61 2.12
N GLU A 24 9.36 8.25 2.81
CA GLU A 24 9.29 7.28 3.91
C GLU A 24 8.56 7.88 5.10
N THR A 25 7.84 7.03 5.82
CA THR A 25 7.13 7.41 7.04
C THR A 25 7.65 6.63 8.24
N GLY A 26 7.66 7.28 9.41
CA GLY A 26 7.75 6.58 10.69
C GLY A 26 6.35 6.26 11.21
N LEU A 27 6.20 6.21 12.53
CA LEU A 27 4.88 6.17 13.16
C LEU A 27 4.18 7.52 12.99
N VAL A 28 3.03 7.50 12.33
CA VAL A 28 2.10 8.63 12.23
C VAL A 28 0.98 8.40 13.24
N LEU A 29 0.62 9.44 14.00
CA LEU A 29 -0.50 9.42 14.94
C LEU A 29 -1.67 10.19 14.36
N SER A 30 -2.89 9.74 14.64
CA SER A 30 -4.10 10.48 14.29
C SER A 30 -4.12 11.82 15.03
N PRO A 31 -4.40 12.95 14.35
CA PRO A 31 -4.50 14.25 15.01
C PRO A 31 -5.67 14.32 16.00
N ASP A 32 -6.76 13.58 15.73
CA ASP A 32 -7.97 13.58 16.55
C ASP A 32 -7.93 12.52 17.67
N HIS A 33 -7.18 11.44 17.45
CA HIS A 33 -7.12 10.29 18.35
C HIS A 33 -5.66 9.86 18.55
N GLY A 34 -4.91 10.56 19.41
CA GLY A 34 -3.46 10.35 19.59
C GLY A 34 -3.04 8.95 20.06
N TRP A 35 -3.98 8.08 20.43
CA TRP A 35 -3.75 6.66 20.73
C TRP A 35 -3.90 5.73 19.50
N VAL A 36 -4.31 6.27 18.36
CA VAL A 36 -4.39 5.57 17.07
C VAL A 36 -3.22 6.02 16.21
N GLY A 37 -2.48 5.05 15.66
CA GLY A 37 -1.39 5.34 14.75
C GLY A 37 -1.21 4.26 13.69
N ALA A 38 -0.46 4.62 12.65
CA ALA A 38 -0.08 3.73 11.56
C ALA A 38 1.39 4.01 11.20
N SER A 39 2.08 2.99 10.71
CA SER A 39 3.43 3.11 10.15
C SER A 39 3.40 2.63 8.71
N PRO A 40 2.95 3.47 7.76
CA PRO A 40 2.94 3.11 6.35
C PRO A 40 4.36 2.86 5.83
N ASP A 41 4.48 2.13 4.73
CA ASP A 41 5.79 1.94 4.07
C ASP A 41 6.22 3.19 3.30
N GLY A 42 5.26 4.05 2.95
CA GLY A 42 5.52 5.41 2.50
C GLY A 42 4.30 6.12 1.93
N ILE A 43 4.55 7.30 1.38
CA ILE A 43 3.57 8.13 0.68
C ILE A 43 4.12 8.45 -0.71
N ARG A 44 3.33 8.13 -1.75
CA ARG A 44 3.58 8.54 -3.13
C ARG A 44 3.01 9.92 -3.36
N GLU A 45 3.85 10.83 -3.81
CA GLU A 45 3.49 12.21 -4.13
C GLU A 45 3.74 12.46 -5.62
N CYS A 46 2.86 13.20 -6.29
CA CYS A 46 3.09 13.59 -7.69
C CYS A 46 2.25 14.80 -8.09
N HIS A 47 2.57 15.41 -9.24
CA HIS A 47 1.83 16.58 -9.73
C HIS A 47 0.57 16.24 -10.53
N CYS A 48 0.27 14.96 -10.76
CA CYS A 48 -0.83 14.53 -11.63
C CYS A 48 -1.96 13.77 -10.91
N CYS A 49 -1.78 13.39 -9.65
CA CYS A 49 -2.73 12.61 -8.88
C CYS A 49 -2.74 13.08 -7.41
N GLU A 50 -3.74 12.66 -6.64
CA GLU A 50 -3.74 12.83 -5.19
C GLU A 50 -2.61 12.03 -4.54
N ASP A 51 -2.10 12.51 -3.41
CA ASP A 51 -1.14 11.78 -2.61
C ASP A 51 -1.74 10.44 -2.16
N THR A 52 -0.91 9.40 -2.17
CA THR A 52 -1.37 8.01 -2.06
C THR A 52 -0.52 7.26 -1.07
N LEU A 53 -1.18 6.60 -0.13
CA LEU A 53 -0.54 5.71 0.84
C LEU A 53 0.12 4.56 0.09
N VAL A 54 1.27 4.07 0.55
CA VAL A 54 1.91 2.88 0.00
C VAL A 54 2.11 1.86 1.11
N GLU A 55 1.63 0.63 0.86
CA GLU A 55 1.71 -0.49 1.80
C GLU A 55 2.15 -1.75 1.03
N PHE A 56 3.41 -2.12 1.17
CA PHE A 56 4.00 -3.30 0.57
C PHE A 56 3.71 -4.56 1.39
N LYS A 57 3.31 -5.63 0.70
CA LYS A 57 3.25 -6.98 1.28
C LYS A 57 4.20 -7.92 0.60
N CYS A 58 5.05 -8.56 1.40
CA CYS A 58 5.97 -9.60 0.97
C CYS A 58 5.68 -10.90 1.76
N PRO A 59 4.58 -11.62 1.48
CA PRO A 59 4.20 -12.79 2.26
C PRO A 59 5.26 -13.89 2.17
N TYR A 60 5.69 -14.42 3.32
CA TYR A 60 6.72 -15.48 3.35
C TYR A 60 6.28 -16.77 2.63
N THR A 61 4.98 -17.09 2.68
CA THR A 61 4.34 -18.21 1.97
C THR A 61 4.35 -18.04 0.46
N GLY A 62 4.47 -16.80 -0.04
CA GLY A 62 4.53 -16.46 -1.46
C GLY A 62 5.90 -15.98 -1.94
N ARG A 63 6.97 -16.20 -1.17
CA ARG A 63 8.32 -15.64 -1.45
C ARG A 63 8.90 -16.04 -2.81
N ASP A 64 8.51 -17.21 -3.32
CA ASP A 64 8.98 -17.77 -4.61
C ASP A 64 7.91 -17.64 -5.71
N MET A 65 6.77 -17.00 -5.41
CA MET A 65 5.68 -16.77 -6.35
C MET A 65 5.85 -15.43 -7.06
N ASP A 66 5.25 -15.30 -8.24
CA ASP A 66 5.10 -13.96 -8.83
C ASP A 66 4.14 -13.11 -7.97
N PRO A 67 4.33 -11.77 -7.91
CA PRO A 67 3.53 -10.91 -7.05
C PRO A 67 2.01 -10.97 -7.30
N LYS A 68 1.57 -11.21 -8.54
CA LYS A 68 0.13 -11.27 -8.86
C LYS A 68 -0.50 -12.53 -8.28
N SER A 69 0.21 -13.66 -8.37
CA SER A 69 -0.21 -14.90 -7.71
C SER A 69 -0.16 -14.78 -6.19
N ALA A 70 0.90 -14.17 -5.65
CA ALA A 70 1.06 -13.96 -4.21
C ALA A 70 -0.03 -13.04 -3.61
N PHE A 71 -0.52 -12.06 -4.37
CA PHE A 71 -1.60 -11.17 -3.96
C PHE A 71 -2.89 -11.92 -3.58
N SER A 72 -3.16 -13.05 -4.25
CA SER A 72 -4.37 -13.85 -4.02
C SER A 72 -4.25 -14.84 -2.85
N LEU A 73 -3.09 -14.89 -2.17
CA LEU A 73 -2.92 -15.74 -0.99
C LEU A 73 -3.80 -15.24 0.15
N ASP A 74 -4.39 -16.18 0.91
CA ASP A 74 -5.17 -15.85 2.10
C ASP A 74 -4.36 -15.06 3.13
N THR A 75 -3.03 -15.21 3.19
CA THR A 75 -2.14 -14.42 4.04
C THR A 75 -2.06 -12.94 3.64
N VAL A 76 -2.40 -12.60 2.39
CA VAL A 76 -2.43 -11.22 1.88
C VAL A 76 -3.86 -10.68 1.85
N GLY A 77 -4.83 -11.52 1.46
CA GLY A 77 -6.25 -11.17 1.41
C GLY A 77 -6.68 -10.45 0.14
N GLY A 78 -5.85 -10.46 -0.92
CA GLY A 78 -6.22 -9.93 -2.22
C GLY A 78 -7.17 -10.85 -2.99
N ALA A 79 -7.96 -10.27 -3.87
CA ALA A 79 -8.88 -10.95 -4.77
C ALA A 79 -9.06 -10.13 -6.05
N ILE A 80 -9.56 -10.77 -7.11
CA ILE A 80 -9.92 -10.13 -8.38
C ILE A 80 -11.44 -10.19 -8.53
N ASN A 81 -12.07 -9.08 -8.91
CA ASN A 81 -13.52 -9.07 -9.15
C ASN A 81 -13.86 -9.59 -10.56
N GLU A 82 -15.15 -9.74 -10.87
CA GLU A 82 -15.62 -10.25 -12.17
C GLU A 82 -15.14 -9.41 -13.36
N ALA A 83 -14.88 -8.11 -13.15
CA ALA A 83 -14.38 -7.18 -14.15
C ALA A 83 -12.83 -7.18 -14.26
N GLY A 84 -12.13 -8.04 -13.51
CA GLY A 84 -10.68 -8.18 -13.56
C GLY A 84 -9.91 -7.16 -12.70
N PHE A 85 -10.59 -6.38 -11.86
CA PHE A 85 -9.93 -5.40 -10.99
C PHE A 85 -9.51 -6.03 -9.65
N PRO A 86 -8.26 -5.81 -9.20
CA PRO A 86 -7.79 -6.27 -7.90
C PRO A 86 -8.42 -5.46 -6.75
N TYR A 87 -8.71 -6.13 -5.65
CA TYR A 87 -9.18 -5.53 -4.41
C TYR A 87 -8.75 -6.36 -3.18
N ILE A 88 -8.71 -5.74 -2.01
CA ILE A 88 -8.48 -6.43 -0.74
C ILE A 88 -9.84 -6.80 -0.12
N ARG A 89 -10.00 -8.04 0.33
CA ARG A 89 -11.23 -8.49 1.00
C ARG A 89 -11.49 -7.67 2.26
N LYS A 90 -12.71 -7.12 2.39
CA LYS A 90 -13.08 -6.21 3.50
C LYS A 90 -13.03 -6.83 4.90
N ASN A 91 -13.08 -8.17 4.98
CA ASN A 91 -12.97 -8.93 6.22
C ASN A 91 -11.54 -9.40 6.52
N HIS A 92 -10.54 -8.97 5.75
CA HIS A 92 -9.14 -9.33 5.94
C HIS A 92 -8.38 -8.27 6.75
N ILE A 93 -7.39 -8.69 7.55
CA ILE A 93 -6.67 -7.80 8.46
C ILE A 93 -5.97 -6.63 7.74
N HIS A 94 -5.41 -6.87 6.56
CA HIS A 94 -4.76 -5.83 5.76
C HIS A 94 -5.73 -4.77 5.24
N TYR A 95 -7.02 -5.10 5.08
CA TYR A 95 -8.01 -4.08 4.74
C TYR A 95 -8.13 -3.06 5.87
N PHE A 96 -8.22 -3.51 7.13
CA PHE A 96 -8.26 -2.61 8.28
C PHE A 96 -6.96 -1.81 8.44
N GLN A 97 -5.80 -2.41 8.14
CA GLN A 97 -4.51 -1.71 8.14
C GLN A 97 -4.50 -0.56 7.12
N VAL A 98 -4.88 -0.83 5.86
CA VAL A 98 -4.95 0.18 4.80
C VAL A 98 -5.93 1.29 5.14
N GLN A 99 -7.13 0.96 5.64
CA GLN A 99 -8.11 1.97 6.07
C GLN A 99 -7.59 2.83 7.22
N THR A 100 -6.91 2.22 8.20
CA THR A 100 -6.31 2.94 9.34
C THR A 100 -5.19 3.86 8.88
N GLY A 101 -4.30 3.39 8.00
CA GLY A 101 -3.22 4.20 7.42
C GLY A 101 -3.75 5.40 6.65
N MET A 102 -4.75 5.20 5.79
CA MET A 102 -5.40 6.29 5.07
C MET A 102 -6.06 7.30 6.01
N ALA A 103 -6.78 6.84 7.03
CA ALA A 103 -7.44 7.71 8.00
C ALA A 103 -6.43 8.54 8.83
N VAL A 104 -5.37 7.89 9.33
CA VAL A 104 -4.33 8.54 10.14
C VAL A 104 -3.53 9.55 9.32
N CYS A 105 -3.19 9.21 8.07
CA CYS A 105 -2.43 10.07 7.17
C CYS A 105 -3.30 11.09 6.40
N CYS A 106 -4.62 11.10 6.62
CA CYS A 106 -5.58 11.94 5.88
C CYS A 106 -5.53 11.74 4.34
N LEU A 107 -5.31 10.50 3.89
CA LEU A 107 -5.22 10.12 2.47
C LEU A 107 -6.49 9.40 2.02
N LYS A 108 -6.77 9.42 0.71
CA LYS A 108 -7.98 8.81 0.12
C LYS A 108 -7.71 7.51 -0.63
N GLN A 109 -6.45 7.25 -0.95
CA GLN A 109 -6.03 6.15 -1.80
C GLN A 109 -4.83 5.43 -1.19
N CYS A 110 -4.71 4.15 -1.52
CA CYS A 110 -3.58 3.31 -1.16
C CYS A 110 -3.17 2.46 -2.36
N ASP A 111 -1.89 2.47 -2.69
CA ASP A 111 -1.26 1.44 -3.50
C ASP A 111 -0.86 0.30 -2.56
N PHE A 112 -1.32 -0.91 -2.84
CA PHE A 112 -1.08 -2.12 -2.04
C PHE A 112 -0.62 -3.27 -2.92
#